data_AF-A0A1Z5HSJ4-F1
#
_entry.id   AF-A0A1Z5HSJ4-F1
#
_cell.length_a   1.000
_cell.length_b   1.000
_cell.length_c   1.000
_cell.angle_alpha   90.00
_cell.angle_beta   90.00
_cell.angle_gamma   90.00
#
_symmetry.space_group_name_H-M   'P 1'
#
loop_
_entity.id
_entity.type
_entity.pdbx_description
1 polymer ?
#
loop_
_entity_poly.entity_id
_entity_poly.type
_entity_poly.pdbx_seq_one_letter_code
_entity_poly.pdbx_strand_id
1 'polypeptide(L)' 'MVNGVVIETAEGTPQGGPLSPLLANILLDDLDKELEKRGHKFVRYADDCAP' A
#
# COMPACT_ATOMS: atom_id res chain seq x y z
N MET A 1 -15.56 3.11 12.97
CA MET A 1 -16.37 3.60 14.09
C MET A 1 -15.44 4.32 15.04
N VAL A 2 -15.70 5.60 15.34
CA VAL A 2 -14.95 6.36 16.34
C VAL A 2 -15.95 6.70 17.44
N ASN A 3 -15.66 6.29 18.67
CA ASN A 3 -16.51 6.55 19.85
C ASN A 3 -18.00 6.14 19.66
N GLY A 4 -18.28 5.00 19.01
CA GLY A 4 -19.67 4.54 18.82
C GLY A 4 -20.35 5.05 17.54
N VAL A 5 -19.73 5.99 16.82
CA VAL A 5 -20.33 6.60 15.62
C VAL A 5 -19.66 6.06 14.35
N VAL A 6 -20.46 5.69 13.36
CA VAL A 6 -19.97 5.35 12.02
C VAL A 6 -19.56 6.64 11.33
N ILE A 7 -18.32 6.69 10.86
CA ILE A 7 -17.75 7.82 10.14
C ILE A 7 -17.32 7.27 8.78
N GLU A 8 -17.65 8.00 7.72
CA GLU A 8 -17.21 7.68 6.37
C GLU A 8 -15.70 7.88 6.24
N THR A 9 -15.02 6.92 5.62
CA THR A 9 -13.59 7.00 5.34
C THR A 9 -13.39 7.53 3.94
N ALA A 10 -12.86 8.75 3.80
CA ALA A 10 -12.61 9.36 2.49
C ALA A 10 -11.43 8.72 1.75
N GLU A 11 -10.41 8.27 2.49
CA GLU A 11 -9.16 7.74 1.93
C GLU A 11 -8.61 6.56 2.74
N GLY A 12 -7.88 5.68 2.05
CA GLY A 12 -7.25 4.51 2.63
C GLY A 12 -8.13 3.25 2.59
N THR A 13 -7.53 2.13 2.99
CA THR A 13 -8.20 0.83 3.11
C THR A 13 -8.26 0.42 4.58
N PRO A 14 -9.26 -0.37 5.01
CA PRO A 14 -9.38 -0.77 6.41
C PRO A 14 -8.19 -1.64 6.82
N GLN A 15 -7.52 -1.28 7.91
CA GLN A 15 -6.48 -2.13 8.51
C GLN A 15 -7.12 -3.43 9.02
N GLY A 16 -6.51 -4.57 8.71
CA GLY A 16 -7.06 -5.90 9.01
C GLY A 16 -8.11 -6.40 8.01
N GLY A 17 -8.49 -5.59 7.01
CA GLY A 17 -9.31 -6.05 5.90
C GLY A 17 -8.55 -7.09 5.05
N PRO A 18 -9.16 -8.24 4.70
CA PRO A 18 -8.45 -9.31 4.00
C PRO A 18 -7.92 -8.90 2.61
N LEU A 19 -8.53 -7.89 1.98
CA LEU A 19 -8.11 -7.37 0.66
C LEU A 19 -7.14 -6.20 0.74
N SER A 20 -7.04 -5.54 1.89
CA SER A 20 -6.24 -4.32 2.06
C SER A 20 -4.76 -4.49 1.68
N PRO A 21 -4.08 -5.62 2.02
CA PRO A 21 -2.69 -5.82 1.61
C PRO A 21 -2.51 -5.90 0.08
N LEU A 22 -3.47 -6.51 -0.63
CA LEU A 22 -3.42 -6.61 -2.09
C LEU A 22 -3.63 -5.24 -2.75
N LEU A 23 -4.60 -4.46 -2.25
CA LEU A 23 -4.85 -3.11 -2.73
C LEU A 23 -3.63 -2.19 -2.53
N ALA A 24 -2.95 -2.32 -1.39
CA ALA A 24 -1.70 -1.58 -1.14
C ALA A 24 -0.61 -1.94 -2.15
N ASN A 25 -0.45 -3.22 -2.49
CA ASN A 25 0.52 -3.65 -3.51
C ASN A 25 0.16 -3.17 -4.91
N ILE A 26 -1.12 -3.13 -5.28
CA ILE A 26 -1.57 -2.60 -6.57
C ILE A 26 -1.22 -1.10 -6.69
N LEU A 27 -1.42 -0.33 -5.63
CA LEU A 27 -1.04 1.09 -5.61
C LEU A 27 0.49 1.27 -5.78
N LEU A 28 1.28 0.38 -5.18
CA LEU A 28 2.75 0.45 -5.20
C LEU A 28 3.41 -0.22 -6.42
N ASP A 29 2.63 -0.88 -7.28
CA ASP A 29 3.13 -1.57 -8.49
C ASP A 29 3.80 -0.59 -9.48
N ASP A 30 3.25 0.63 -9.62
CA ASP A 30 3.84 1.64 -10.50
C ASP A 30 5.15 2.22 -9.95
N LEU A 31 5.34 2.21 -8.63
CA LEU A 31 6.62 2.56 -8.01
C LEU A 31 7.68 1.52 -8.37
N ASP A 32 7.35 0.23 -8.21
CA ASP A 32 8.27 -0.88 -8.52
C ASP A 32 8.70 -0.84 -9.98
N LYS A 33 7.75 -0.70 -10.90
CA LYS A 33 8.04 -0.60 -12.35
C LYS A 33 8.97 0.56 -12.68
N GLU A 34 8.81 1.71 -12.02
CA GLU A 34 9.67 2.87 -12.26
C GLU A 34 11.08 2.65 -11.70
N LEU A 35 11.23 1.98 -10.55
CA LEU A 35 12.53 1.59 -10.01
C LEU A 35 13.25 0.56 -10.90
N GLU A 36 12.52 -0.43 -11.39
CA GLU A 36 13.02 -1.43 -12.34
C GLU A 36 13.47 -0.80 -13.66
N LYS A 37 12.65 0.10 -14.23
CA LYS A 37 12.95 0.82 -15.47
C LYS A 37 14.22 1.67 -15.35
N ARG A 38 14.49 2.22 -14.17
CA ARG A 38 15.73 2.96 -13.85
C ARG A 38 16.93 2.04 -13.56
N GLY A 39 16.72 0.73 -13.51
CA GLY A 39 17.76 -0.26 -13.27
C GLY A 39 18.18 -0.39 -11.81
N HIS A 40 17.38 0.09 -10.86
CA HIS A 40 17.69 -0.04 -9.44
C HIS A 40 17.58 -1.51 -8.99
N LYS A 41 18.51 -1.92 -8.13
CA LYS A 41 18.34 -3.11 -7.29
C LYS A 41 17.65 -2.63 -6.03
N PHE A 42 16.57 -3.31 -5.65
CA PHE A 42 15.82 -3.01 -4.45
C PHE A 42 15.05 -4.26 -3.99
N VAL A 43 14.64 -4.24 -2.73
CA VAL A 43 13.68 -5.17 -2.14
C VAL A 43 12.62 -4.33 -1.44
N ARG A 44 11.35 -4.64 -1.70
CA ARG A 44 10.21 -4.01 -1.02
C ARG A 44 9.37 -5.06 -0.29
N TYR A 45 9.03 -4.77 0.96
CA TYR A 45 8.14 -5.58 1.78
C TYR A 45 7.05 -4.68 2.37
N ALA A 46 5.81 -4.84 1.89
CA ALA A 46 4.72 -3.89 2.15
C ALA A 46 5.14 -2.45 1.76
N ASP A 47 5.15 -1.53 2.71
CA ASP A 47 5.59 -0.14 2.53
C ASP A 47 7.09 0.08 2.75
N ASP A 48 7.80 -0.89 3.34
CA ASP A 48 9.24 -0.80 3.57
C ASP A 48 10.01 -1.14 2.28
N CYS A 49 10.92 -0.26 1.86
CA CYS A 49 11.68 -0.37 0.62
C CYS A 49 13.16 -0.02 0.86
N ALA A 50 14.05 -0.91 0.45
CA ALA A 50 15.50 -0.75 0.62
C ALA A 50 16.29 -1.16 -0.64
N PRO A 51 17.54 -0.68 -0.82
CA PRO A 51 18.42 -1.09 -1.92
C PRO A 51 18.76 -2.59 -1.93
#